data_AF-H1W2T6-F1
#
_entry.id   AF-H1W2T6-F1
#
_cell.length_a   1.000
_cell.length_b   1.000
_cell.length_c   1.000
_cell.angle_alpha   90.00
_cell.angle_beta   90.00
_cell.angle_gamma   90.00
#
_symmetry.space_group_name_H-M   'P 1'
#
loop_
_entity.id
_entity.type
_entity.pdbx_description
1 polymer ?
#
loop_
_entity_poly.entity_id
_entity_poly.type
_entity_poly.pdbx_seq_one_letter_code
_entity_poly.pdbx_strand_id
1 'polypeptide(L)'
;GLKYILLDLATAKIFIFINSLFANNTNLLLQIKFVILLANKKVNNNNRIFKINSNIIYFSSTKLNILASEVYSIITSANIVVTILSTIRIITRKLGIPLTLTIIYTNLYSLYKYLVKLGIT
;
A
#
# COMPACT_ATOMS: atom_id res chain seq x y z
N GLY A 1 19.54 -9.81 4.10
CA GLY A 1 18.92 -9.85 2.76
C GLY A 1 17.46 -10.19 2.86
N LEU A 2 16.66 -9.92 1.81
CA LEU A 2 15.26 -10.33 1.74
C LEU A 2 15.17 -11.84 1.48
N LYS A 3 14.24 -12.53 2.15
CA LYS A 3 14.00 -13.97 1.98
C LYS A 3 12.55 -14.20 1.59
N TYR A 4 12.32 -14.90 0.48
CA TYR A 4 10.99 -15.34 0.09
C TYR A 4 10.42 -16.31 1.13
N ILE A 5 9.14 -16.15 1.45
CA ILE A 5 8.39 -17.07 2.31
C ILE A 5 7.18 -17.62 1.56
N LEU A 6 6.86 -18.88 1.81
CA LEU A 6 5.66 -19.49 1.23
C LEU A 6 4.43 -18.96 1.99
N LEU A 7 3.45 -18.47 1.24
CA LEU A 7 2.22 -17.88 1.77
C LEU A 7 1.03 -18.77 1.42
N ASP A 8 0.08 -18.87 2.33
CA ASP A 8 -1.20 -19.52 2.06
C ASP A 8 -2.09 -18.54 1.30
N LEU A 9 -2.31 -18.80 0.01
CA LEU A 9 -3.08 -17.90 -0.85
C LEU A 9 -4.56 -17.81 -0.46
N ALA A 10 -5.12 -18.80 0.24
CA ALA A 10 -6.52 -18.79 0.67
C ALA A 10 -6.77 -17.73 1.75
N THR A 11 -5.78 -17.48 2.62
CA THR A 11 -5.88 -16.50 3.71
C THR A 11 -5.03 -15.25 3.48
N ALA A 12 -4.32 -15.18 2.36
CA ALA A 12 -3.47 -14.05 2.01
C ALA A 12 -4.31 -12.79 1.78
N LYS A 13 -3.76 -11.66 2.20
CA LYS A 13 -4.32 -10.33 1.99
C LYS A 13 -3.24 -9.43 1.43
N ILE A 14 -3.68 -8.39 0.74
CA ILE A 14 -2.74 -7.41 0.19
C ILE A 14 -2.75 -6.18 1.07
N PHE A 15 -1.56 -5.83 1.54
CA PHE A 15 -1.34 -4.68 2.38
C PHE A 15 -0.57 -3.64 1.58
N ILE A 16 -1.13 -2.43 1.48
CA ILE A 16 -0.50 -1.31 0.82
C ILE A 16 -0.17 -0.29 1.91
N PHE A 17 1.11 -0.07 2.14
CA PHE A 17 1.59 0.97 3.04
C PHE A 17 2.02 2.17 2.23
N ILE A 18 1.37 3.30 2.42
CA ILE A 18 1.68 4.57 1.79
C ILE A 18 2.15 5.50 2.90
N ASN A 19 3.37 6.01 2.74
CA ASN A 19 3.96 6.95 3.66
C ASN A 19 4.45 8.17 2.88
N SER A 20 3.95 9.34 3.25
CA SER A 20 4.56 10.60 2.86
C SER A 20 5.36 11.13 4.04
N LEU A 21 6.62 11.44 3.81
CA LEU A 21 7.45 12.14 4.77
C LEU A 21 8.20 13.25 4.03
N PHE A 22 8.37 14.40 4.69
CA PHE A 22 9.39 15.35 4.28
C PHE A 22 10.73 14.66 4.44
N ALA A 23 11.43 14.47 3.32
CA ALA A 23 12.76 13.93 3.36
C ALA A 23 13.66 15.03 3.93
N ASN A 24 14.37 14.72 5.01
CA ASN A 24 15.20 15.66 5.76
C ASN A 24 16.49 15.97 4.99
N ASN A 25 16.34 16.60 3.84
CA ASN A 25 17.40 17.04 2.95
C ASN A 25 17.21 18.53 2.72
N THR A 26 18.33 19.24 2.54
CA THR A 26 18.45 20.71 2.41
C THR A 26 17.43 21.36 1.47
N ASN A 27 16.91 20.59 0.52
CA ASN A 27 15.98 21.04 -0.52
C ASN A 27 14.49 20.91 -0.11
N LEU A 28 14.19 20.53 1.14
CA LEU A 28 12.84 20.41 1.71
C LEU A 28 11.89 19.53 0.88
N LEU A 29 12.38 18.49 0.22
CA LEU A 29 11.57 17.68 -0.71
C LEU A 29 10.58 16.78 0.04
N LEU A 30 9.34 16.72 -0.44
CA LEU A 30 8.38 15.71 -0.01
C LEU A 30 8.73 14.38 -0.68
N GLN A 31 8.83 13.30 0.08
CA GLN A 31 9.09 11.97 -0.47
C GLN A 31 7.90 11.07 -0.18
N ILE A 32 7.24 10.61 -1.24
CA ILE A 32 6.19 9.61 -1.16
C ILE A 32 6.87 8.24 -1.30
N LYS A 33 6.56 7.35 -0.38
CA LYS A 33 7.01 5.95 -0.36
C LYS A 33 5.79 5.08 -0.32
N PHE A 34 5.80 4.01 -1.09
CA PHE A 34 4.83 2.95 -0.88
C PHE A 34 5.46 1.58 -1.03
N VAL A 35 4.91 0.63 -0.28
CA VAL A 35 5.28 -0.78 -0.30
C VAL A 35 4.00 -1.60 -0.37
N ILE A 36 3.98 -2.55 -1.29
CA ILE A 36 2.91 -3.53 -1.46
C ILE A 36 3.40 -4.87 -0.95
N LEU A 37 2.63 -5.44 -0.04
CA LEU A 37 2.92 -6.72 0.59
C LEU A 37 1.78 -7.70 0.28
N LEU A 38 2.13 -8.91 -0.16
CA LEU A 38 1.22 -10.06 -0.08
C LEU A 38 1.50 -10.75 1.25
N ALA A 39 0.49 -10.99 2.07
CA ALA A 39 0.75 -11.46 3.41
C ALA A 39 -0.37 -12.27 4.06
N ASN A 40 0.01 -13.23 4.90
CA ASN A 40 -0.89 -13.88 5.84
C ASN A 40 -0.82 -13.15 7.19
N LYS A 41 -1.99 -12.86 7.77
CA LYS A 41 -2.09 -12.30 9.12
C LYS A 41 -2.10 -13.43 10.14
N LYS A 42 -1.15 -13.43 11.09
CA LYS A 42 -1.25 -14.22 12.32
C LYS A 42 -1.68 -13.32 13.47
N VAL A 43 -2.82 -13.66 14.08
CA VAL A 43 -3.29 -13.02 15.30
C VAL A 43 -2.71 -13.78 16.48
N ASN A 44 -2.05 -13.09 17.40
CA ASN A 44 -1.63 -13.69 18.66
C ASN A 44 -2.75 -13.46 19.70
N ASN A 45 -3.02 -14.44 20.57
CA ASN A 45 -4.17 -14.42 21.50
C ASN A 45 -4.19 -13.23 22.46
N ASN A 46 -3.09 -12.47 22.58
CA ASN A 46 -3.07 -11.19 23.27
C ASN A 46 -3.44 -10.06 22.28
N ASN A 47 -4.75 -9.78 22.21
CA ASN A 47 -5.57 -9.00 21.26
C ASN A 47 -5.10 -7.64 20.69
N ARG A 48 -3.84 -7.21 20.83
CA ARG A 48 -3.39 -5.88 20.34
C ARG A 48 -2.25 -5.91 19.33
N ILE A 49 -1.59 -7.05 19.13
CA ILE A 49 -0.44 -7.16 18.23
C ILE A 49 -0.70 -8.29 17.24
N PHE A 50 -0.67 -7.97 15.94
CA PHE A 50 -0.70 -8.96 14.88
C PHE A 50 0.65 -9.00 14.18
N LYS A 51 1.08 -10.21 13.78
CA LYS A 51 2.28 -10.40 12.98
C LYS A 51 1.88 -10.64 11.54
N ILE A 52 2.51 -9.92 10.63
CA ILE A 52 2.36 -10.10 9.20
C ILE A 52 3.58 -10.88 8.70
N ASN A 53 3.32 -12.06 8.15
CA ASN A 53 4.31 -12.77 7.34
C ASN A 53 4.03 -12.40 5.89
N SER A 54 4.93 -11.63 5.27
CA SER A 54 4.73 -11.10 3.93
C SER A 54 5.89 -11.33 2.97
N ASN A 55 5.55 -11.30 1.67
CA ASN A 55 6.49 -11.04 0.59
C ASN A 55 6.26 -9.62 0.05
N ILE A 56 7.33 -8.92 -0.28
CA ILE A 56 7.24 -7.64 -1.00
C ILE A 56 6.93 -7.94 -2.46
N ILE A 57 5.80 -7.45 -2.96
CA ILE A 57 5.43 -7.55 -4.38
C ILE A 57 6.11 -6.42 -5.16
N TYR A 58 6.02 -5.20 -4.61
CA TYR A 58 6.53 -4.01 -5.24
C TYR A 58 6.75 -2.92 -4.18
N PHE A 59 7.72 -2.05 -4.43
CA PHE A 59 7.90 -0.83 -3.66
C PHE A 59 8.40 0.27 -4.60
N SER A 60 8.07 1.51 -4.27
CA SER A 60 8.63 2.65 -4.97
C SER A 60 8.72 3.85 -4.05
N SER A 61 9.60 4.78 -4.41
CA SER A 61 9.71 6.05 -3.74
C SER A 61 9.99 7.17 -4.73
N THR A 62 9.15 8.21 -4.66
CA THR A 62 9.23 9.38 -5.52
C THR A 62 9.48 10.61 -4.65
N LYS A 63 10.51 11.40 -5.00
CA LYS A 63 10.76 12.71 -4.40
C LYS A 63 10.05 13.78 -5.22
N LEU A 64 9.41 14.73 -4.55
CA LEU A 64 8.60 15.81 -5.12
C LEU A 64 8.95 17.13 -4.43
N ASN A 65 8.89 18.23 -5.18
CA ASN A 65 9.05 19.57 -4.62
C ASN A 65 7.77 20.00 -3.88
N ILE A 66 7.93 20.80 -2.81
CA ILE A 66 6.82 21.23 -1.91
C ILE A 66 5.70 21.95 -2.65
N LEU A 67 6.04 22.80 -3.62
CA LEU A 67 5.04 23.62 -4.31
C LEU A 67 4.01 22.80 -5.09
N ALA A 68 4.36 21.58 -5.51
CA ALA A 68 3.46 20.65 -6.17
C ALA A 68 2.95 19.55 -5.23
N SER A 69 3.44 19.49 -3.98
CA SER A 69 3.43 18.24 -3.21
C SER A 69 2.05 17.80 -2.77
N GLU A 70 1.11 18.71 -2.51
CA GLU A 70 -0.20 18.29 -1.99
C GLU A 70 -1.09 17.70 -3.10
N VAL A 71 -1.35 18.46 -4.17
CA VAL A 71 -2.19 18.00 -5.29
C VAL A 71 -1.54 16.85 -6.07
N TYR A 72 -0.23 16.95 -6.34
CA TYR A 72 0.48 15.89 -7.04
C TYR A 72 0.55 14.62 -6.19
N SER A 73 0.73 14.73 -4.85
CA SER A 73 0.71 13.54 -4.01
C SER A 73 -0.63 12.81 -4.06
N ILE A 74 -1.75 13.53 -4.09
CA ILE A 74 -3.09 12.93 -4.16
C ILE A 74 -3.28 12.24 -5.51
N ILE A 75 -2.98 12.91 -6.62
CA ILE A 75 -3.14 12.33 -7.97
C ILE A 75 -2.23 11.11 -8.14
N THR A 76 -0.96 11.23 -7.77
CA THR A 76 0.00 10.14 -7.88
C THR A 76 -0.39 8.97 -6.99
N SER A 77 -0.77 9.22 -5.73
CA SER A 77 -1.18 8.15 -4.82
C SER A 77 -2.50 7.49 -5.22
N ALA A 78 -3.47 8.26 -5.74
CA ALA A 78 -4.70 7.71 -6.30
C ALA A 78 -4.44 6.81 -7.50
N ASN A 79 -3.64 7.28 -8.48
CA ASN A 79 -3.25 6.48 -9.64
C ASN A 79 -2.53 5.20 -9.21
N ILE A 80 -1.59 5.30 -8.28
CA ILE A 80 -0.89 4.14 -7.71
C ILE A 80 -1.90 3.15 -7.11
N VAL A 81 -2.83 3.60 -6.27
CA VAL A 81 -3.84 2.73 -5.65
C VAL A 81 -4.72 2.05 -6.71
N VAL A 82 -5.22 2.79 -7.70
CA VAL A 82 -6.07 2.25 -8.77
C VAL A 82 -5.30 1.24 -9.63
N THR A 83 -4.07 1.55 -10.03
CA THR A 83 -3.20 0.63 -10.78
C THR A 83 -2.90 -0.63 -9.98
N ILE A 84 -2.65 -0.50 -8.67
CA ILE A 84 -2.41 -1.66 -7.81
C ILE A 84 -3.66 -2.53 -7.71
N LEU A 85 -4.82 -1.94 -7.38
CA LEU A 85 -6.08 -2.68 -7.23
C LEU A 85 -6.48 -3.40 -8.52
N SER A 86 -6.34 -2.74 -9.66
CA SER A 86 -6.61 -3.35 -10.98
C SER A 86 -5.63 -4.48 -11.30
N THR A 87 -4.33 -4.29 -11.04
CA THR A 87 -3.31 -5.32 -11.26
C THR A 87 -3.58 -6.56 -10.39
N ILE A 88 -3.89 -6.34 -9.11
CA ILE A 88 -4.27 -7.40 -8.16
C ILE A 88 -5.49 -8.16 -8.68
N ARG A 89 -6.54 -7.45 -9.08
CA ARG A 89 -7.77 -8.05 -9.61
C ARG A 89 -7.50 -8.92 -10.84
N ILE A 90 -6.59 -8.48 -11.72
CA ILE A 90 -6.18 -9.25 -12.89
C ILE A 90 -5.45 -10.54 -12.46
N ILE A 91 -4.50 -10.43 -11.52
CA ILE A 91 -3.73 -11.57 -11.00
C ILE A 91 -4.63 -12.58 -10.29
N THR A 92 -5.49 -12.14 -9.36
CA THR A 92 -6.39 -13.04 -8.62
C THR A 92 -7.37 -13.74 -9.57
N ARG A 93 -7.91 -13.01 -10.55
CA ARG A 93 -8.76 -13.60 -11.60
C ARG A 93 -8.03 -14.65 -12.43
N LYS A 94 -6.78 -14.39 -12.82
CA LYS A 94 -5.98 -15.33 -13.62
C LYS A 94 -5.58 -16.57 -12.83
N LEU A 95 -5.39 -16.45 -11.52
CA LEU A 95 -5.04 -17.55 -10.63
C LEU A 95 -6.25 -18.31 -10.07
N GLY A 96 -7.49 -17.85 -10.35
CA GLY A 96 -8.72 -18.46 -9.81
C GLY A 96 -8.87 -18.29 -8.29
N ILE A 97 -8.21 -17.29 -7.71
CA ILE A 97 -8.19 -17.04 -6.26
C ILE A 97 -9.27 -15.97 -5.96
N PRO A 98 -10.07 -16.12 -4.90
CA PRO A 98 -11.04 -15.11 -4.48
C PRO A 98 -10.35 -13.76 -4.27
N LEU A 99 -11.06 -12.67 -4.57
CA LEU A 99 -10.49 -11.33 -4.50
C LEU A 99 -10.03 -11.04 -3.06
N THR A 100 -8.72 -11.07 -2.85
CA THR A 100 -8.13 -10.90 -1.52
C THR A 100 -8.41 -9.50 -1.00
N LEU A 101 -8.91 -9.40 0.23
CA LEU A 101 -9.19 -8.14 0.91
C LEU A 101 -7.93 -7.25 0.87
N THR A 102 -8.03 -6.10 0.20
CA THR A 102 -6.93 -5.12 0.12
C THR A 102 -7.07 -4.13 1.25
N ILE A 103 -6.01 -3.96 2.05
CA ILE A 103 -5.99 -3.04 3.18
C ILE A 103 -4.96 -1.95 2.90
N ILE A 104 -5.41 -0.71 2.83
CA ILE A 104 -4.57 0.47 2.60
C ILE A 104 -4.30 1.15 3.93
N TYR A 105 -3.02 1.29 4.26
CA TYR A 105 -2.53 2.09 5.39
C TYR A 105 -1.88 3.34 4.83
N THR A 106 -2.38 4.51 5.21
CA THR A 106 -1.82 5.78 4.77
C THR A 106 -1.79 6.78 5.92
N ASN A 107 -0.72 7.59 5.96
CA ASN A 107 -0.65 8.77 6.82
C ASN A 107 -1.17 10.04 6.12
N LEU A 108 -1.54 9.95 4.84
CA LEU A 108 -2.13 11.04 4.07
C LEU A 108 -3.65 11.10 4.25
N TYR A 109 -4.13 11.99 5.12
CA TYR A 109 -5.57 12.17 5.35
C TYR A 109 -6.33 12.58 4.08
N SER A 110 -5.75 13.43 3.25
CA SER A 110 -6.36 13.87 1.99
C SER A 110 -6.57 12.71 1.00
N LEU A 111 -5.66 11.72 0.98
CA LEU A 111 -5.84 10.50 0.18
C LEU A 111 -7.00 9.66 0.70
N TYR A 112 -7.09 9.47 2.02
CA TYR A 112 -8.22 8.76 2.62
C TYR A 112 -9.56 9.42 2.25
N LYS A 113 -9.67 10.74 2.43
CA LYS A 113 -10.89 11.48 2.08
C LYS A 113 -11.25 11.35 0.59
N TYR A 114 -10.24 11.33 -0.28
CA TYR A 114 -10.44 11.11 -1.72
C TYR A 114 -10.94 9.70 -2.04
N LEU A 115 -10.35 8.66 -1.45
CA LEU A 115 -10.77 7.27 -1.64
C LEU A 115 -12.20 7.01 -1.15
N VAL A 116 -12.57 7.58 0.00
CA VAL A 116 -13.95 7.53 0.53
C VAL A 116 -14.92 8.17 -0.45
N LYS A 117 -14.58 9.34 -1.01
CA LYS A 117 -15.43 10.03 -2.00
C LYS A 117 -15.61 9.23 -3.29
N LEU A 118 -14.64 8.38 -3.64
CA LEU A 118 -14.72 7.48 -4.79
C LEU A 118 -15.48 6.16 -4.50
N GLY A 119 -15.90 5.90 -3.25
CA GLY A 119 -16.58 4.66 -2.88
C GLY A 119 -15.67 3.42 -2.89
N ILE A 120 -14.36 3.62 -2.72
CA ILE A 120 -13.35 2.54 -2.72
C ILE A 120 -13.18 1.92 -1.31
N THR A 121 -13.73 2.56 -0.28
CA THR A 121 -13.76 2.13 1.13
C THR A 121 -15.17 1.79 1.57
#